data_AF-A0A2R7P8M3-F1
#
_entry.id   AF-A0A2R7P8M3-F1
#
_cell.length_a   1.000
_cell.length_b   1.000
_cell.length_c   1.000
_cell.angle_alpha   90.00
_cell.angle_beta   90.00
_cell.angle_gamma   90.00
#
_symmetry.space_group_name_H-M   'P 1'
#
loop_
_entity.id
_entity.type
_entity.pdbx_description
1 polymer ?
#
loop_
_entity_poly.entity_id
_entity_poly.type
_entity_poly.pdbx_seq_one_letter_code
_entity_poly.pdbx_strand_id
1 'polypeptide(L)'
;VLQAVRDAESRVMFSGYSPLPYKLTIWTISAMMCGVAGALYVPQVGIINPGEMSAANSIEIAVWAAVGGRATLIGPIVGAFIVNGAKSWLTVTAPEFWLYFLGALFIAVTLFLPDGVVGLVKKLKAKMTTTKGAAQ
;
A
#
# COMPACT_ATOMS: atom_id res chain seq x y z
N VAL A 1 7.03 -1.50 20.96
CA VAL A 1 6.69 -0.07 21.23
C VAL A 1 5.70 0.49 20.21
N LEU A 2 6.01 0.50 18.90
CA LEU A 2 5.10 1.08 17.88
C LEU A 2 3.71 0.42 17.81
N GLN A 3 3.61 -0.91 17.95
CA GLN A 3 2.31 -1.60 18.06
C GLN A 3 1.53 -1.19 19.32
N ALA A 4 2.21 -1.02 20.46
CA ALA A 4 1.59 -0.58 21.70
C ALA A 4 1.10 0.88 21.63
N VAL A 5 1.85 1.76 20.96
CA VAL A 5 1.44 3.15 20.69
C VAL A 5 0.23 3.18 19.74
N ARG A 6 0.15 2.26 18.77
CA ARG A 6 -0.98 2.13 17.86
C ARG A 6 -2.27 1.67 18.58
N ASP A 7 -2.19 0.69 19.48
CA ASP A 7 -3.37 0.10 20.11
C ASP A 7 -3.93 0.94 21.27
N ALA A 8 -3.06 1.54 22.10
CA ALA A 8 -3.51 2.35 23.23
C ALA A 8 -2.46 3.37 23.67
N GLU A 9 -2.48 4.54 23.02
CA GLU A 9 -1.57 5.65 23.32
C GLU A 9 -1.61 6.06 24.80
N SER A 10 -2.80 6.19 25.39
CA SER A 10 -2.97 6.53 26.80
C SER A 10 -2.30 5.50 27.72
N ARG A 11 -2.34 4.20 27.39
CA ARG A 11 -1.71 3.13 28.19
C ARG A 11 -0.18 3.19 28.13
N VAL A 12 0.37 3.60 27.00
CA VAL A 12 1.82 3.80 26.85
C VAL A 12 2.29 5.01 27.66
N MET A 13 1.49 6.08 27.72
CA MET A 13 1.75 7.23 28.60
C MET A 13 1.71 6.86 30.08
N PHE A 14 0.74 6.04 30.51
CA PHE A 14 0.70 5.53 31.90
C PHE A 14 1.87 4.60 32.25
N SER A 15 2.52 4.01 31.25
CA SER A 15 3.72 3.17 31.43
C SER A 15 5.02 4.00 31.45
N GLY A 16 4.93 5.34 31.49
CA GLY A 16 6.08 6.25 31.54
C GLY A 16 6.74 6.53 30.18
N TYR A 17 6.17 6.05 29.08
CA TYR A 17 6.69 6.30 27.72
C TYR A 17 5.99 7.50 27.07
N SER A 18 6.77 8.43 26.51
CA SER A 18 6.22 9.49 25.65
C SER A 18 6.04 8.97 24.21
N PRO A 19 4.82 8.92 23.66
CA PRO A 19 4.56 8.40 22.31
C PRO A 19 4.99 9.37 21.19
N LEU A 20 5.14 10.67 21.51
CA LEU A 20 5.53 11.74 20.59
C LEU A 20 6.83 11.47 19.81
N PRO A 21 7.99 11.20 20.45
CA PRO A 21 9.25 10.98 19.72
C PRO A 21 9.18 9.75 18.81
N TYR A 22 8.46 8.70 19.21
CA TYR A 22 8.30 7.49 18.38
C TYR A 22 7.43 7.75 17.13
N LYS A 23 6.38 8.57 17.25
CA LYS A 23 5.56 8.98 16.09
C LYS A 23 6.31 9.94 15.16
N LEU A 24 7.03 10.91 15.72
CA LEU A 24 7.82 11.86 14.94
C LEU A 24 8.92 11.16 14.14
N THR A 25 9.69 10.27 14.79
CA THR A 25 10.76 9.53 14.11
C THR A 25 10.26 8.67 12.96
N ILE A 26 9.18 7.89 13.14
CA ILE A 26 8.64 7.06 12.07
C ILE A 26 8.06 7.90 10.92
N TRP A 27 7.43 9.04 11.24
CA TRP A 27 6.91 9.97 10.25
C TRP A 27 8.05 10.62 9.44
N THR A 28 9.11 11.09 10.11
CA THR A 28 10.28 11.69 9.45
C THR A 28 10.99 10.69 8.55
N ILE A 29 11.19 9.44 9.00
CA ILE A 29 11.81 8.40 8.17
C ILE A 29 10.96 8.12 6.92
N SER A 30 9.64 8.03 7.08
CA SER A 30 8.72 7.82 5.96
C SER A 30 8.76 8.99 4.97
N ALA A 31 8.78 10.23 5.48
CA ALA A 31 8.87 11.44 4.66
C ALA A 31 10.20 11.49 3.87
N MET A 32 11.32 11.11 4.49
CA MET A 32 12.61 11.01 3.80
C MET A 32 12.55 9.98 2.65
N MET A 33 11.97 8.80 2.89
CA MET A 33 11.82 7.78 1.84
C MET A 33 10.93 8.27 0.69
N CYS A 34 9.81 8.92 0.99
CA CYS A 34 8.94 9.53 -0.02
C CYS A 34 9.66 10.62 -0.82
N GLY A 35 10.47 11.45 -0.16
CA GLY A 35 11.27 12.49 -0.82
C GLY A 35 12.29 11.92 -1.80
N VAL A 36 13.04 10.89 -1.38
CA VAL A 36 14.00 10.20 -2.26
C VAL A 36 13.30 9.53 -3.43
N ALA A 37 12.15 8.88 -3.20
CA ALA A 37 11.35 8.26 -4.27
C ALA A 37 10.86 9.30 -5.30
N GLY A 38 10.37 10.46 -4.84
CA GLY A 38 9.97 11.56 -5.72
C GLY A 38 11.15 12.14 -6.51
N ALA A 39 12.31 12.33 -5.87
CA ALA A 39 13.51 12.83 -6.54
C ALA A 39 14.01 11.87 -7.63
N LEU A 40 13.88 10.55 -7.43
CA LEU A 40 14.23 9.54 -8.42
C LEU A 40 13.21 9.46 -9.56
N TYR A 41 11.95 9.83 -9.31
CA TYR A 41 10.88 9.83 -10.31
C TYR A 41 11.04 10.96 -11.35
N VAL A 42 11.54 12.13 -10.96
CA VAL A 42 11.76 13.28 -11.87
C VAL A 42 12.63 12.95 -13.10
N PRO A 43 13.85 12.39 -12.95
CA PRO A 43 14.67 12.01 -14.11
C PRO A 43 14.09 10.84 -14.90
N GLN A 44 13.25 10.00 -14.30
CA GLN A 44 12.62 8.87 -14.98
C GLN A 44 11.56 9.33 -15.99
N VAL A 45 10.77 10.35 -15.66
CA VAL A 45 9.71 10.86 -16.55
C VAL A 45 10.27 11.81 -17.63
N GLY A 46 11.37 12.51 -17.33
CA GLY A 46 12.16 13.29 -18.30
C GLY A 46 11.49 14.54 -18.89
N ILE A 47 10.16 14.66 -18.80
CA ILE A 47 9.37 15.79 -19.27
C ILE A 47 8.42 16.21 -18.14
N ILE A 48 8.44 17.50 -17.79
CA ILE A 48 7.47 18.07 -16.85
C ILE A 48 6.16 18.28 -17.61
N ASN A 49 5.22 17.37 -17.43
CA ASN A 49 3.85 17.53 -17.92
C ASN A 49 2.93 17.85 -16.73
N PRO A 50 2.17 18.96 -16.73
CA PRO A 50 1.24 19.28 -15.64
C PRO A 50 0.16 18.22 -15.43
N GLY A 51 -0.06 17.33 -16.40
CA GLY A 51 -0.90 16.14 -16.22
C GLY A 51 -0.39 15.15 -15.17
N GLU A 52 0.93 15.09 -14.93
CA GLU A 52 1.51 14.18 -13.94
C GLU A 52 1.26 14.62 -12.49
N MET A 53 0.94 15.90 -12.28
CA MET A 53 0.52 16.45 -10.98
C MET A 53 -0.98 16.28 -10.71
N SER A 54 -1.69 15.51 -11.54
CA SER A 54 -3.12 15.26 -11.36
C SER A 54 -3.40 14.41 -10.12
N ALA A 55 -4.54 14.68 -9.47
CA ALA A 55 -5.04 13.89 -8.35
C ALA A 55 -5.21 12.39 -8.70
N ALA A 56 -5.46 12.08 -9.96
CA ALA A 56 -5.60 10.71 -10.45
C ALA A 56 -4.36 9.84 -10.18
N ASN A 57 -3.15 10.40 -10.35
CA ASN A 57 -1.89 9.68 -10.14
C ASN A 57 -1.68 9.33 -8.66
N SER A 58 -2.06 10.22 -7.73
CA SER A 58 -1.99 9.93 -6.30
C SER A 58 -2.94 8.80 -5.89
N ILE A 59 -4.14 8.76 -6.48
CA ILE A 59 -5.11 7.69 -6.25
C ILE A 59 -4.56 6.37 -6.76
N GLU A 60 -3.92 6.34 -7.93
CA GLU A 60 -3.33 5.12 -8.49
C GLU A 60 -2.30 4.48 -7.53
N ILE A 61 -1.44 5.28 -6.90
CA ILE A 61 -0.49 4.81 -5.89
C ILE A 61 -1.22 4.23 -4.66
N ALA A 62 -2.32 4.85 -4.23
CA ALA A 62 -3.15 4.32 -3.15
C ALA A 62 -3.81 2.99 -3.53
N VAL A 63 -4.22 2.82 -4.80
CA VAL A 63 -4.76 1.56 -5.32
C VAL A 63 -3.70 0.47 -5.32
N TRP A 64 -2.46 0.75 -5.71
CA TRP A 64 -1.36 -0.24 -5.64
C TRP A 64 -1.19 -0.77 -4.21
N ALA A 65 -1.24 0.11 -3.22
CA ALA A 65 -1.16 -0.27 -1.81
C ALA A 65 -2.39 -1.06 -1.33
N ALA A 66 -3.59 -0.72 -1.79
CA ALA A 66 -4.82 -1.43 -1.43
C ALA A 66 -4.89 -2.84 -2.04
N VAL A 67 -4.60 -2.96 -3.34
CA VAL A 67 -4.56 -4.24 -4.09
C VAL A 67 -3.49 -5.16 -3.49
N GLY A 68 -2.30 -4.62 -3.29
CA GLY A 68 -1.17 -5.36 -2.74
C GLY A 68 -1.33 -5.76 -1.27
N GLY A 69 -1.96 -4.88 -0.48
CA GLY A 69 -2.14 -5.02 0.96
C GLY A 69 -1.27 -4.05 1.76
N ARG A 70 -1.92 -3.18 2.55
CA ARG A 70 -1.30 -2.11 3.36
C ARG A 70 -0.45 -2.59 4.55
N ALA A 71 -0.44 -3.89 4.84
CA ALA A 71 0.21 -4.45 6.03
C ALA A 71 1.71 -4.74 5.84
N THR A 72 2.22 -4.72 4.60
CA THR A 72 3.62 -5.05 4.30
C THR A 72 4.17 -4.16 3.20
N LEU A 73 5.49 -3.95 3.16
CA LEU A 73 6.16 -3.20 2.10
C LEU A 73 6.13 -3.93 0.74
N ILE A 74 6.08 -5.27 0.77
CA ILE A 74 6.03 -6.12 -0.43
C ILE A 74 4.65 -6.07 -1.11
N GLY A 75 3.58 -5.86 -0.34
CA GLY A 75 2.22 -5.72 -0.85
C GLY A 75 2.11 -4.68 -1.96
N PRO A 76 2.37 -3.39 -1.69
CA PRO A 76 2.28 -2.33 -2.69
C PRO A 76 3.13 -2.58 -3.94
N ILE A 77 4.28 -3.26 -3.83
CA ILE A 77 5.11 -3.62 -4.98
C ILE A 77 4.36 -4.60 -5.90
N VAL A 78 3.81 -5.68 -5.34
CA VAL A 78 3.02 -6.66 -6.10
C VAL A 78 1.75 -6.02 -6.68
N GLY A 79 1.08 -5.16 -5.89
CA GLY A 79 -0.07 -4.40 -6.34
C GLY A 79 0.26 -3.46 -7.50
N ALA A 80 1.41 -2.80 -7.46
CA ALA A 80 1.88 -1.93 -8.54
C ALA A 80 2.11 -2.71 -9.84
N PHE A 81 2.70 -3.91 -9.79
CA PHE A 81 2.87 -4.76 -10.97
C PHE A 81 1.53 -5.22 -11.56
N ILE A 82 0.59 -5.67 -10.72
CA ILE A 82 -0.73 -6.12 -11.17
C ILE A 82 -1.51 -4.97 -11.80
N VAL A 83 -1.55 -3.82 -11.13
CA VAL A 83 -2.32 -2.65 -11.60
C VAL A 83 -1.65 -2.02 -12.82
N ASN A 84 -0.32 -1.93 -12.90
CA ASN A 84 0.35 -1.46 -14.12
C ASN A 84 0.18 -2.45 -15.28
N GLY A 85 0.19 -3.77 -15.02
CA GLY A 85 -0.11 -4.77 -16.04
C GLY A 85 -1.54 -4.64 -16.56
N ALA A 86 -2.52 -4.49 -15.66
CA ALA A 86 -3.91 -4.23 -16.01
C ALA A 86 -4.06 -2.89 -16.76
N LYS A 87 -3.35 -1.85 -16.34
CA LYS A 87 -3.30 -0.53 -17.00
C LYS A 87 -2.85 -0.72 -18.43
N SER A 88 -1.70 -1.35 -18.65
CA SER A 88 -1.14 -1.59 -19.98
C SER A 88 -2.08 -2.36 -20.92
N TRP A 89 -2.94 -3.23 -20.38
CA TRP A 89 -3.95 -3.96 -21.18
C TRP A 89 -5.20 -3.11 -21.45
N LEU A 90 -5.65 -2.30 -20.48
CA LEU A 90 -6.87 -1.50 -20.59
C LEU A 90 -6.67 -0.16 -21.34
N THR A 91 -5.47 0.44 -21.35
CA THR A 91 -5.20 1.66 -22.13
C THR A 91 -5.36 1.44 -23.64
N VAL A 92 -5.33 0.19 -24.11
CA VAL A 92 -5.50 -0.15 -25.54
C VAL A 92 -6.97 -0.01 -25.99
N THR A 93 -7.94 -0.05 -25.07
CA THR A 93 -9.38 -0.16 -25.44
C THR A 93 -10.18 1.12 -25.15
N ALA A 94 -9.91 1.85 -24.07
CA ALA A 94 -10.54 3.15 -23.78
C ALA A 94 -9.84 3.91 -22.62
N PRO A 95 -9.11 5.02 -22.88
CA PRO A 95 -8.42 5.80 -21.84
C PRO A 95 -9.38 6.42 -20.80
N GLU A 96 -10.62 6.71 -21.20
CA GLU A 96 -11.57 7.48 -20.40
C GLU A 96 -12.32 6.63 -19.35
N PHE A 97 -12.48 5.33 -19.63
CA PHE A 97 -13.11 4.38 -18.70
C PHE A 97 -12.14 3.85 -17.63
N TRP A 98 -10.83 4.06 -17.79
CA TRP A 98 -9.81 3.58 -16.85
C TRP A 98 -10.00 4.14 -15.44
N LEU A 99 -10.31 5.44 -15.29
CA LEU A 99 -10.52 6.04 -13.97
C LEU A 99 -11.72 5.42 -13.23
N TYR A 100 -12.82 5.16 -13.95
CA TYR A 100 -14.00 4.51 -13.39
C TYR A 100 -13.71 3.06 -13.00
N PHE A 101 -12.98 2.32 -13.84
CA PHE A 101 -12.56 0.96 -13.53
C PHE A 101 -11.60 0.91 -12.34
N LEU A 102 -10.65 1.83 -12.27
CA LEU A 102 -9.67 1.93 -11.18
C LEU A 102 -10.35 2.27 -9.85
N GLY A 103 -11.33 3.17 -9.86
CA GLY A 103 -12.17 3.46 -8.68
C GLY A 103 -13.03 2.26 -8.26
N ALA A 104 -13.65 1.56 -9.21
CA ALA A 104 -14.45 0.37 -8.93
C ALA A 104 -13.56 -0.78 -8.38
N LEU A 105 -12.37 -0.97 -8.95
CA LEU A 105 -11.39 -1.95 -8.47
C LEU A 105 -10.94 -1.63 -7.04
N PHE A 106 -10.67 -0.35 -6.74
CA PHE A 106 -10.31 0.09 -5.40
C PHE A 106 -11.40 -0.22 -4.37
N ILE A 107 -12.66 0.08 -4.69
CA ILE A 107 -13.80 -0.22 -3.82
C ILE A 107 -13.95 -1.74 -3.64
N ALA A 108 -13.88 -2.51 -4.73
CA ALA A 108 -14.02 -3.95 -4.68
C ALA A 108 -12.93 -4.60 -3.81
N VAL A 109 -11.67 -4.20 -3.98
CA VAL A 109 -10.56 -4.74 -3.20
C VAL A 109 -10.65 -4.33 -1.73
N THR A 110 -11.00 -3.07 -1.43
CA THR A 110 -11.10 -2.62 -0.03
C THR A 110 -12.28 -3.26 0.71
N LEU A 111 -13.38 -3.55 0.02
CA LEU A 111 -14.57 -4.17 0.60
C LEU A 111 -14.44 -5.69 0.76
N PHE A 112 -13.99 -6.40 -0.28
CA PHE A 112 -13.93 -7.86 -0.28
C PHE A 112 -12.59 -8.41 0.22
N LEU A 113 -11.53 -7.60 0.22
CA LEU A 113 -10.15 -8.03 0.38
C LEU A 113 -9.32 -7.08 1.26
N PRO A 114 -9.73 -6.79 2.52
CA PRO A 114 -9.15 -5.72 3.36
C PRO A 114 -7.68 -5.94 3.77
N ASP A 115 -7.19 -7.18 3.71
CA ASP A 115 -5.77 -7.50 3.94
C ASP A 115 -4.93 -7.48 2.63
N GLY A 116 -5.56 -7.24 1.47
CA GLY A 116 -4.97 -7.29 0.14
C GLY A 116 -4.52 -8.69 -0.29
N VAL A 117 -3.95 -8.80 -1.49
CA VAL A 117 -3.47 -10.07 -2.07
C VAL A 117 -2.44 -10.75 -1.16
N VAL A 118 -1.53 -9.98 -0.55
CA VAL A 118 -0.51 -10.52 0.37
C VAL A 118 -1.14 -11.07 1.67
N GLY A 119 -2.26 -10.50 2.10
CA GLY A 119 -3.06 -10.98 3.23
C GLY A 119 -3.62 -12.39 3.02
N LEU A 120 -4.15 -12.68 1.83
CA LEU A 120 -4.63 -14.03 1.50
C LEU A 120 -3.50 -15.04 1.38
N VAL A 121 -2.39 -14.66 0.76
CA VAL A 121 -1.23 -15.57 0.64
C VAL A 121 -0.69 -15.93 2.02
N LYS A 122 -0.67 -14.99 2.97
CA LYS A 122 -0.26 -15.25 4.36
C LYS A 122 -1.26 -16.14 5.09
N LYS A 123 -2.58 -15.92 4.93
CA LYS A 123 -3.64 -16.77 5.50
C LYS A 123 -3.62 -18.19 4.93
N LEU A 124 -3.39 -18.34 3.62
CA LEU A 124 -3.28 -19.65 2.95
C LEU A 124 -2.01 -20.40 3.37
N LYS A 125 -0.86 -19.73 3.47
CA LYS A 125 0.36 -20.34 4.02
C LYS A 125 0.19 -20.76 5.47
N ALA A 126 -0.41 -19.92 6.32
CA ALA A 126 -0.68 -20.26 7.71
C ALA A 126 -1.60 -21.49 7.83
N LYS A 127 -2.63 -21.59 6.99
CA LYS A 127 -3.53 -22.75 6.97
C LYS A 127 -2.82 -24.05 6.54
N MET A 128 -1.86 -23.97 5.61
CA MET A 128 -1.06 -25.14 5.19
C MET A 128 -0.02 -25.58 6.23
N THR A 129 0.52 -24.67 7.04
CA THR A 129 1.46 -25.01 8.11
C THR A 129 0.76 -25.71 9.28
N THR A 130 -0.47 -25.32 9.61
CA THR A 130 -1.26 -26.00 10.65
C THR A 130 -1.66 -27.43 10.25
N THR A 131 -1.96 -27.70 8.98
CA THR A 131 -2.30 -29.06 8.53
C THR A 131 -1.12 -30.04 8.60
N LYS A 132 0.13 -29.57 8.42
CA LYS A 132 1.32 -30.45 8.55
C LYS A 132 1.67 -30.81 9.99
N GLY A 133 1.24 -30.01 10.98
CA GLY A 133 1.45 -30.31 12.40
C GLY A 133 0.42 -31.25 13.02
N ALA A 134 -0.68 -31.55 12.32
CA ALA A 134 -1.70 -32.52 12.75
C ALA A 134 -1.52 -33.92 12.13
N ALA A 135 -0.48 -34.10 11.29
CA ALA A 135 -0.13 -35.35 10.63
C ALA A 135 1.24 -35.91 11.09
N GLN A 136 1.75 -35.42 12.23
CA GLN A 136 2.87 -36.02 12.97
C GLN A 136 2.38 -36.49 14.34
#